data_AF-A0A7G9NUZ0-F1
#
_entry.id   AF-A0A7G9NUZ0-F1
#
_cell.length_a   1.000
_cell.length_b   1.000
_cell.length_c   1.000
_cell.angle_alpha   90.00
_cell.angle_beta   90.00
_cell.angle_gamma   90.00
#
_symmetry.space_group_name_H-M   'P 1'
#
loop_
_entity.id
_entity.type
_entity.pdbx_description
1 polymer ?
#
loop_
_entity_poly.entity_id
_entity_poly.type
_entity_poly.pdbx_seq_one_letter_code
_entity_poly.pdbx_strand_id
1 'polypeptide(L)'
;MAVICENSKSSPQKGGTSRPTAMLTAADVAAMLACSMKTVYRLVDRGAIPRPLRVGGMLRWNRTHVEQWIADGCPPRSSQNSGG
;
A
#
# COMPACT_ATOMS: atom_id res chain seq x y z
N MET A 1 9.17 15.23 15.63
CA MET A 1 7.77 14.96 16.04
C MET A 1 7.40 13.56 15.55
N ALA A 2 7.71 12.56 16.37
CA ALA A 2 7.51 11.15 16.06
C ALA A 2 6.05 10.77 16.32
N VAL A 3 5.35 10.30 15.28
CA VAL A 3 4.05 9.65 15.47
C VAL A 3 4.29 8.14 15.44
N ILE A 4 4.52 7.63 16.64
CA ILE A 4 4.35 6.23 17.00
C ILE A 4 2.89 5.87 16.66
N CYS A 5 2.68 4.93 15.74
CA CYS A 5 1.36 4.33 15.53
C CYS A 5 1.45 2.86 15.95
N GLU A 6 1.28 2.65 17.24
CA GLU A 6 0.88 1.40 17.83
C GLU A 6 -0.53 1.03 17.32
N ASN A 7 -0.71 -0.18 16.81
CA ASN A 7 -1.60 -1.18 17.43
C ASN A 7 -1.82 -2.39 16.52
N SER A 8 -1.78 -3.54 17.20
CA SER A 8 -2.00 -4.91 16.78
C SER A 8 -3.37 -5.20 16.15
N LYS A 9 -3.36 -6.29 15.36
CA LYS A 9 -4.45 -7.05 14.70
C LYS A 9 -4.77 -6.67 13.26
N SER A 10 -4.18 -7.43 12.32
CA SER A 10 -4.84 -7.79 11.07
C SER A 10 -4.73 -9.30 10.86
N SER A 11 -5.91 -9.88 10.63
CA SER A 11 -6.21 -11.30 10.50
C SER A 11 -5.40 -11.96 9.36
N PRO A 12 -4.88 -13.20 9.53
CA PRO A 12 -4.11 -13.88 8.51
C PRO A 12 -5.07 -14.47 7.46
N GLN A 13 -5.06 -13.92 6.25
CA GLN A 13 -5.74 -14.57 5.13
C GLN A 13 -4.83 -15.67 4.57
N LYS A 14 -5.12 -16.92 4.96
CA LYS A 14 -4.56 -18.16 4.38
C LYS A 14 -5.17 -18.41 2.99
N GLY A 15 -4.35 -18.83 2.03
CA GLY A 15 -4.81 -19.36 0.74
C GLY A 15 -3.64 -19.56 -0.23
N GLY A 16 -3.19 -20.80 -0.41
CA GLY A 16 -1.98 -21.16 -1.13
C GLY A 16 -2.14 -21.37 -2.65
N THR A 17 -0.99 -21.22 -3.30
CA THR A 17 -0.50 -21.80 -4.57
C THR A 17 -0.94 -21.23 -5.92
N SER A 18 0.05 -20.59 -6.56
CA SER A 18 0.33 -20.43 -8.00
C SER A 18 -0.79 -19.82 -8.84
N ARG A 19 -0.87 -18.51 -9.06
CA ARG A 19 0.19 -17.57 -9.46
C ARG A 19 -0.37 -16.17 -9.17
N PRO A 20 0.16 -15.41 -8.20
CA PRO A 20 -0.63 -14.34 -7.62
C PRO A 20 -0.44 -13.05 -8.43
N THR A 21 -1.45 -12.69 -9.24
CA THR A 21 -1.83 -11.26 -9.30
C THR A 21 -2.55 -10.94 -7.99
N ALA A 22 -1.85 -11.04 -6.86
CA ALA A 22 -2.44 -10.79 -5.56
C ALA A 22 -2.69 -9.29 -5.45
N MET A 23 -3.97 -8.91 -5.54
CA MET A 23 -4.38 -7.56 -5.21
C MET A 23 -4.33 -7.37 -3.71
N LEU A 24 -3.38 -6.57 -3.26
CA LEU A 24 -3.22 -6.16 -1.88
C LEU A 24 -4.39 -5.27 -1.45
N THR A 25 -4.87 -5.50 -0.24
CA THR A 25 -5.78 -4.61 0.46
C THR A 25 -5.02 -3.48 1.15
N ALA A 26 -5.76 -2.47 1.64
CA ALA A 26 -5.18 -1.43 2.49
C ALA A 26 -4.51 -2.02 3.75
N ALA A 27 -5.01 -3.15 4.26
CA ALA A 27 -4.42 -3.84 5.41
C ALA A 27 -3.08 -4.50 5.05
N ASP A 28 -2.97 -5.13 3.88
CA ASP A 28 -1.71 -5.76 3.44
C ASP A 28 -0.63 -4.70 3.20
N VAL A 29 -1.00 -3.59 2.56
CA VAL A 29 -0.09 -2.44 2.35
C VAL A 29 0.34 -1.83 3.68
N ALA A 30 -0.58 -1.71 4.64
CA ALA A 30 -0.29 -1.24 5.99
C ALA A 30 0.74 -2.14 6.68
N ALA A 31 0.58 -3.47 6.57
CA ALA A 31 1.50 -4.45 7.12
C ALA A 31 2.90 -4.36 6.48
N MET A 32 2.99 -4.22 5.16
CA MET A 32 4.27 -4.08 4.45
C MET A 32 5.01 -2.79 4.83
N LEU A 33 4.28 -1.71 5.09
CA LEU A 33 4.85 -0.43 5.52
C LEU A 33 5.00 -0.30 7.03
N ALA A 34 4.71 -1.36 7.80
CA ALA A 34 4.69 -1.36 9.26
C ALA A 34 3.93 -0.16 9.85
N CYS A 35 2.78 0.19 9.26
CA CYS A 35 1.97 1.35 9.65
C CYS A 35 0.50 1.00 9.80
N SER A 36 -0.31 1.95 10.31
CA SER A 36 -1.76 1.73 10.45
C SER A 36 -2.51 1.93 9.12
N MET A 37 -3.65 1.25 8.95
CA MET A 37 -4.54 1.49 7.79
C MET A 37 -4.93 2.96 7.62
N LYS A 38 -5.14 3.67 8.74
CA LYS A 38 -5.45 5.11 8.73
C LYS A 38 -4.32 5.94 8.13
N THR A 39 -3.07 5.56 8.40
CA THR A 39 -1.88 6.16 7.77
C THR A 39 -1.86 5.88 6.27
N VAL A 40 -2.24 4.67 5.83
CA VAL A 40 -2.37 4.33 4.40
C VAL A 40 -3.43 5.19 3.71
N TYR A 41 -4.61 5.38 4.29
CA TYR A 41 -5.62 6.28 3.71
C TYR A 41 -5.10 7.72 3.60
N ARG A 42 -4.39 8.23 4.62
CA ARG A 42 -3.76 9.55 4.57
C ARG A 42 -2.62 9.62 3.54
N LEU A 43 -1.90 8.52 3.31
CA LEU A 43 -0.88 8.37 2.26
C LEU A 43 -1.51 8.47 0.87
N VAL A 44 -2.66 7.84 0.68
CA VAL A 44 -3.44 7.91 -0.55
C VAL A 44 -3.94 9.32 -0.80
N ASP A 45 -4.50 9.97 0.23
CA ASP A 45 -5.04 11.33 0.14
C ASP A 45 -3.97 12.35 -0.24
N ARG A 46 -2.79 12.28 0.39
CA ARG A 46 -1.64 13.14 0.05
C ARG A 46 -0.89 12.74 -1.23
N GLY A 47 -1.32 11.66 -1.89
CA GLY A 47 -0.66 11.15 -3.10
C GLY A 47 0.78 10.66 -2.88
N ALA A 48 1.14 10.21 -1.68
CA ALA A 48 2.50 9.72 -1.37
C ALA A 48 2.65 8.19 -1.47
N ILE A 49 1.64 7.49 -1.98
CA ILE A 49 1.64 6.04 -2.22
C ILE A 49 1.04 5.76 -3.60
N PRO A 50 1.38 4.68 -4.32
CA PRO A 50 0.82 4.33 -5.62
C PRO A 50 -0.71 4.32 -5.70
N ARG A 51 -1.24 4.52 -6.91
CA ARG A 51 -2.69 4.65 -7.19
C ARG A 51 -3.45 3.37 -6.84
N PRO A 52 -4.39 3.43 -5.88
CA PRO A 52 -5.27 2.29 -5.65
C PRO A 52 -6.26 2.14 -6.79
N LEU A 53 -6.57 0.89 -7.13
CA LEU A 53 -7.75 0.53 -7.88
C LEU A 53 -8.95 0.52 -6.94
N ARG A 54 -10.04 1.17 -7.34
CA ARG A 54 -11.31 1.16 -6.62
C ARG A 54 -12.19 0.03 -7.16
N VAL A 55 -12.46 -0.97 -6.34
CA VAL A 55 -13.36 -2.09 -6.67
C VAL A 55 -14.50 -2.10 -5.66
N GLY A 56 -15.70 -1.66 -6.07
CA GLY A 56 -16.89 -1.66 -5.22
C GLY A 56 -16.75 -0.84 -3.91
N GLY A 57 -15.95 0.22 -3.91
CA GLY A 57 -15.65 1.03 -2.72
C GLY A 57 -14.42 0.59 -1.93
N MET A 58 -13.84 -0.58 -2.24
CA MET A 58 -12.59 -1.05 -1.66
C MET A 58 -11.38 -0.55 -2.45
N LEU A 59 -10.30 -0.20 -1.75
CA LEU A 59 -9.02 0.11 -2.36
C LEU A 59 -8.18 -1.16 -2.53
N ARG A 60 -7.67 -1.39 -3.74
CA ARG A 60 -6.85 -2.52 -4.12
C ARG A 60 -5.56 -2.06 -4.78
N TRP A 61 -4.45 -2.72 -4.47
CA TRP A 61 -3.15 -2.44 -5.11
C TRP A 61 -2.60 -3.70 -5.74
N ASN A 62 -1.92 -3.55 -6.88
CA ASN A 62 -1.14 -4.66 -7.42
C ASN A 62 0.09 -4.87 -6.54
N ARG A 63 0.30 -6.10 -6.04
CA ARG A 63 1.48 -6.44 -5.21
C ARG A 63 2.79 -6.02 -5.84
N THR A 64 3.03 -6.41 -7.08
CA THR A 64 4.29 -6.13 -7.79
C THR A 64 4.55 -4.63 -7.88
N HIS A 65 3.52 -3.83 -8.12
CA HIS A 65 3.66 -2.38 -8.23
C HIS A 65 4.00 -1.74 -6.87
N VAL A 66 3.42 -2.22 -5.77
CA VAL A 66 3.74 -1.72 -4.42
C VAL A 66 5.16 -2.15 -4.03
N GLU A 67 5.56 -3.38 -4.32
CA GLU A 67 6.92 -3.87 -4.07
C GLU A 67 7.97 -3.06 -4.85
N GLN A 68 7.73 -2.80 -6.13
CA GLN A 68 8.59 -1.93 -6.94
C GLN A 68 8.67 -0.51 -6.36
N TRP A 69 7.53 0.08 -5.99
CA TRP A 69 7.51 1.40 -5.37
C TRP A 69 8.28 1.46 -4.04
N ILE A 70 8.23 0.38 -3.23
CA ILE A 70 9.05 0.27 -2.01
C ILE A 70 10.53 0.17 -2.39
N ALA A 71 10.88 -0.65 -3.39
CA ALA A 71 12.24 -0.82 -3.88
C ALA A 71 12.84 0.48 -4.45
N ASP A 72 12.01 1.31 -5.09
CA ASP A 72 12.37 2.63 -5.61
C ASP A 72 12.55 3.69 -4.51
N GLY A 73 12.38 3.33 -3.23
CA GLY A 73 12.58 4.23 -2.09
C GLY A 73 11.35 5.05 -1.71
N CYS A 74 10.15 4.56 -2.00
CA CYS A 74 8.87 5.19 -1.66
C CYS A 74 8.70 6.63 -2.20
N PRO A 75 8.93 6.88 -3.51
CA PRO A 75 8.76 8.21 -4.08
C PRO A 75 7.31 8.69 -3.99
N PRO A 76 7.06 9.98 -3.68
CA PRO A 76 5.70 10.54 -3.75
C PRO A 76 5.21 10.57 -5.21
N ARG A 77 3.89 10.51 -5.45
CA ARG A 77 3.37 10.53 -6.83
C ARG A 77 3.74 11.78 -7.60
N SER A 78 3.92 12.91 -6.93
CA SER A 78 4.35 14.15 -7.57
C SER A 78 5.72 14.03 -8.23
N SER A 79 6.59 13.13 -7.77
CA SER A 79 7.90 12.91 -8.40
C SER A 79 7.87 11.84 -9.49
N GLN A 80 6.78 11.08 -9.66
CA GLN A 80 6.72 9.96 -10.61
C GLN A 80 6.35 10.37 -12.06
N ASN A 81 6.27 11.67 -12.38
CA ASN A 81 6.00 12.17 -13.74
C ASN A 81 7.15 13.02 -14.33
N SER A 82 8.38 12.83 -13.87
CA SER A 82 9.56 13.53 -14.43
C SER A 82 10.34 12.58 -15.33
N GLY A 83 9.85 12.40 -16.55
CA GLY A 83 10.50 11.59 -17.58
C GLY A 83 10.10 12.12 -18.96
N GLY A 84 10.80 13.15 -19.40
CA GLY A 84 10.65 13.85 -20.67
C GLY A 84 11.43 15.16 -20.64
#